data_AF-A0A229H764-F1
#
_entry.id   AF-A0A229H764-F1
#
_cell.length_a   1.000
_cell.length_b   1.000
_cell.length_c   1.000
_cell.angle_alpha   90.00
_cell.angle_beta   90.00
_cell.angle_gamma   90.00
#
_symmetry.space_group_name_H-M   'P 1'
#
loop_
_entity.id
_entity.type
_entity.pdbx_description
1 polymer ?
#
loop_
_entity_poly.entity_id
_entity_poly.type
_entity_poly.pdbx_seq_one_letter_code
_entity_poly.pdbx_strand_id
1 'polypeptide(L)'
;MRNVGAEGCLGDPGAGWYMAIQACGSDNVVVWKFASTSGGTYNVVNKKNDSCLDGSYVQVCGGGTAQHWKIGASGSGGSLLRNTDNGQCLEADGSTVKMAACNASRKAQLWSN
;
A
#
# COMPACT_ATOMS: atom_id res chain seq x y z
N MET A 1 -6.72 4.06 -2.78
CA MET A 1 -6.46 2.63 -2.47
C MET A 1 -7.31 2.19 -1.29
N ARG A 2 -8.40 1.50 -1.57
CA ARG A 2 -9.35 0.96 -0.60
C ARG A 2 -8.92 -0.44 -0.18
N ASN A 3 -9.00 -0.74 1.12
CA ASN A 3 -8.87 -2.12 1.60
C ASN A 3 -10.21 -2.85 1.50
N VAL A 4 -10.20 -4.14 1.19
CA VAL A 4 -11.43 -4.93 1.08
C VAL A 4 -11.92 -5.42 2.45
N GLY A 5 -11.01 -5.66 3.41
CA GLY A 5 -11.32 -6.17 4.74
C GLY A 5 -11.49 -5.08 5.80
N ALA A 6 -10.87 -3.92 5.61
CA ALA A 6 -11.06 -2.73 6.42
C ALA A 6 -11.96 -1.75 5.67
N GLU A 7 -12.96 -1.18 6.34
CA GLU A 7 -13.90 -0.20 5.75
C GLU A 7 -13.23 1.18 5.55
N GLY A 8 -12.07 1.21 4.88
CA GLY A 8 -11.25 2.40 4.73
C GLY A 8 -10.18 2.29 3.65
N CYS A 9 -9.40 3.35 3.53
CA CYS A 9 -8.37 3.54 2.54
C CYS A 9 -7.01 3.69 3.21
N LEU A 10 -5.96 3.27 2.51
CA LEU A 10 -4.59 3.55 2.94
C LEU A 10 -4.39 5.07 2.94
N GLY A 11 -4.07 5.64 4.08
CA GLY A 11 -3.89 7.08 4.25
C GLY A 11 -2.53 7.42 4.84
N ASP A 12 -1.89 8.45 4.29
CA ASP A 12 -0.60 8.99 4.72
C ASP A 12 -0.78 9.95 5.92
N PRO A 13 -0.39 9.53 7.14
CA PRO A 13 -0.43 10.39 8.33
C PRO A 13 0.74 11.38 8.40
N GLY A 14 1.75 11.26 7.54
CA GLY A 14 2.99 12.02 7.56
C GLY A 14 4.21 11.15 7.89
N ALA A 15 5.40 11.68 7.55
CA ALA A 15 6.67 11.00 7.78
C ALA A 15 6.90 10.63 9.26
N GLY A 16 7.47 9.46 9.50
CA GLY A 16 7.77 8.94 10.85
C GLY A 16 6.65 8.16 11.53
N TRP A 17 5.49 8.00 10.87
CA TRP A 17 4.35 7.26 11.39
C TRP A 17 4.00 6.06 10.50
N TYR A 18 3.45 5.01 11.12
CA TYR A 18 2.85 3.89 10.38
C TYR A 18 1.68 4.38 9.54
N MET A 19 1.57 3.87 8.33
CA MET A 19 0.44 4.14 7.46
C MET A 19 -0.88 3.75 8.14
N ALA A 20 -1.90 4.59 7.97
CA ALA A 20 -3.18 4.46 8.65
C ALA A 20 -4.28 3.96 7.71
N ILE A 21 -5.30 3.31 8.28
CA ILE A 21 -6.59 3.12 7.63
C ILE A 21 -7.46 4.34 7.96
N GLN A 22 -7.81 5.10 6.94
CA GLN A 22 -8.60 6.32 7.06
C GLN A 22 -9.89 6.22 6.25
N ALA A 23 -10.83 7.14 6.49
CA ALA A 23 -12.01 7.26 5.65
C ALA A 23 -11.59 7.48 4.18
N CYS A 24 -12.21 6.72 3.29
CA CYS A 24 -11.98 6.91 1.86
C CYS A 24 -12.56 8.26 1.40
N GLY A 25 -11.88 8.91 0.45
CA GLY A 25 -12.31 10.18 -0.11
C GLY A 25 -11.36 10.65 -1.21
N SER A 26 -11.48 11.92 -1.57
CA SER A 26 -10.63 12.57 -2.59
C SER A 26 -9.50 13.39 -1.99
N ASP A 27 -9.33 13.39 -0.66
CA ASP A 27 -8.18 14.03 -0.03
C ASP A 27 -6.89 13.34 -0.47
N ASN A 28 -5.91 14.12 -0.89
CA ASN A 28 -4.64 13.62 -1.39
C ASN A 28 -3.89 12.73 -0.38
N VAL A 29 -4.19 12.81 0.93
CA VAL A 29 -3.63 11.89 1.95
C VAL A 29 -4.00 10.42 1.70
N VAL A 30 -5.17 10.12 1.10
CA VAL A 30 -5.65 8.75 0.81
C VAL A 30 -5.59 8.36 -0.68
N VAL A 31 -5.07 9.24 -1.53
CA VAL A 31 -4.99 9.03 -2.98
C VAL A 31 -3.56 8.68 -3.38
N TRP A 32 -3.42 7.58 -4.11
CA TRP A 32 -2.13 7.01 -4.50
C TRP A 32 -2.06 6.80 -6.01
N LYS A 33 -0.86 6.91 -6.56
CA LYS A 33 -0.55 6.63 -7.96
C LYS A 33 0.42 5.46 -8.05
N PHE A 34 0.14 4.51 -8.93
CA PHE A 34 1.10 3.48 -9.31
C PHE A 34 1.98 4.03 -10.43
N ALA A 35 3.25 4.28 -10.14
CA ALA A 35 4.27 4.67 -11.11
C ALA A 35 5.10 3.43 -11.48
N SER A 36 4.95 2.94 -12.70
CA SER A 36 5.71 1.77 -13.19
C SER A 36 7.21 2.01 -13.12
N THR A 37 7.94 0.98 -12.70
CA THR A 37 9.40 0.90 -12.77
C THR A 37 9.81 -0.27 -13.67
N SER A 38 11.09 -0.64 -13.71
CA SER A 38 11.57 -1.79 -14.49
C SER A 38 11.13 -3.13 -13.90
N GLY A 39 10.97 -4.17 -14.72
CA GLY A 39 10.76 -5.54 -14.20
C GLY A 39 9.35 -5.82 -13.64
N GLY A 40 8.35 -5.02 -14.03
CA GLY A 40 6.95 -5.22 -13.63
C GLY A 40 6.65 -4.80 -12.19
N THR A 41 7.49 -3.94 -11.61
CA THR A 41 7.29 -3.35 -10.29
C THR A 41 6.77 -1.93 -10.39
N TYR A 42 6.30 -1.40 -9.27
CA TYR A 42 5.74 -0.05 -9.16
C TYR A 42 6.28 0.63 -7.91
N ASN A 43 6.50 1.95 -8.02
CA ASN A 43 6.45 2.83 -6.87
C ASN A 43 4.97 3.20 -6.63
N VAL A 44 4.54 3.15 -5.38
CA VAL A 44 3.19 3.57 -4.98
C VAL A 44 3.32 4.94 -4.31
N VAL A 45 2.95 5.99 -5.06
CA VAL A 45 3.27 7.39 -4.74
C VAL A 45 2.04 8.10 -4.18
N ASN A 46 2.18 8.74 -3.02
CA ASN A 46 1.11 9.51 -2.41
C ASN A 46 0.93 10.86 -3.13
N LYS A 47 -0.31 11.27 -3.41
CA LYS A 47 -0.58 12.54 -4.10
C LYS A 47 -0.39 13.79 -3.25
N LYS A 48 -0.29 13.68 -1.93
CA LYS A 48 -0.13 14.81 -1.00
C LYS A 48 1.26 15.43 -1.11
N ASN A 49 2.29 14.59 -1.20
CA ASN A 49 3.69 14.97 -0.97
C ASN A 49 4.68 14.26 -1.91
N ASP A 50 4.18 13.54 -2.92
CA ASP A 50 4.98 12.76 -3.88
C ASP A 50 5.94 11.74 -3.23
N SER A 51 5.66 11.34 -1.99
CA SER A 51 6.44 10.34 -1.27
C SER A 51 5.96 8.92 -1.60
N CYS A 52 6.86 7.96 -1.47
CA CYS A 52 6.65 6.56 -1.83
C CYS A 52 6.24 5.74 -0.60
N LEU A 53 5.33 4.78 -0.81
CA LEU A 53 5.05 3.72 0.14
C LEU A 53 6.30 2.84 0.30
N ASP A 54 6.80 2.76 1.52
CA ASP A 54 8.05 2.09 1.91
C ASP A 54 7.74 1.09 3.03
N GLY A 55 7.50 -0.17 2.64
CA GLY A 55 6.88 -1.16 3.53
C GLY A 55 5.53 -0.70 4.09
N SER A 56 5.45 -0.53 5.42
CA SER A 56 4.27 -0.02 6.13
C SER A 56 4.34 1.47 6.48
N TYR A 57 5.26 2.21 5.86
CA TYR A 57 5.51 3.63 6.09
C TYR A 57 5.46 4.42 4.78
N VAL A 58 5.60 5.75 4.89
CA VAL A 58 5.87 6.63 3.75
C VAL A 58 7.27 7.24 3.88
N GLN A 59 8.00 7.33 2.79
CA GLN A 59 9.33 7.95 2.72
C GLN A 59 9.52 8.68 1.39
N VAL A 60 10.48 9.61 1.35
CA VAL A 60 10.88 10.24 0.08
C VAL A 60 11.27 9.14 -0.92
N CYS A 61 10.79 9.27 -2.15
CA CYS A 61 11.10 8.31 -3.21
C CYS A 61 12.61 8.32 -3.50
N GLY A 62 13.28 7.19 -3.25
CA GLY A 62 14.73 7.02 -3.42
C GLY A 62 15.11 5.76 -4.20
N GLY A 63 14.14 4.91 -4.56
CA GLY A 63 14.37 3.69 -5.34
C GLY A 63 14.90 2.50 -4.52
N GLY A 64 14.80 2.57 -3.19
CA GLY A 64 15.06 1.41 -2.33
C GLY A 64 14.10 0.26 -2.63
N THR A 65 14.55 -0.98 -2.49
CA THR A 65 13.76 -2.20 -2.76
C THR A 65 12.45 -2.26 -1.95
N ALA A 66 12.44 -1.66 -0.76
CA ALA A 66 11.25 -1.56 0.07
C ALA A 66 10.19 -0.58 -0.49
N GLN A 67 10.54 0.25 -1.47
CA GLN A 67 9.61 1.13 -2.21
C GLN A 67 9.08 0.49 -3.50
N HIS A 68 9.57 -0.70 -3.84
CA HIS A 68 9.16 -1.43 -5.04
C HIS A 68 8.12 -2.47 -4.70
N TRP A 69 6.99 -2.40 -5.42
CA TRP A 69 5.82 -3.24 -5.18
C TRP A 69 5.44 -4.02 -6.44
N LYS A 70 4.90 -5.22 -6.24
CA LYS A 70 4.24 -6.02 -7.28
C LYS A 70 2.77 -6.18 -6.95
N ILE A 71 1.93 -6.08 -7.97
CA ILE A 71 0.55 -6.52 -7.89
C ILE A 71 0.56 -8.05 -7.92
N GLY A 72 0.11 -8.67 -6.83
CA GLY A 72 0.10 -10.12 -6.65
C GLY A 72 -1.21 -10.77 -7.10
N ALA A 73 -1.48 -11.95 -6.55
CA ALA A 73 -2.74 -12.66 -6.79
C ALA A 73 -3.95 -11.78 -6.44
N SER A 74 -5.02 -11.95 -7.21
CA SER A 74 -6.27 -11.23 -7.01
C SER A 74 -7.30 -12.12 -6.34
N GLY A 75 -8.18 -11.50 -5.55
CA GLY A 75 -9.35 -12.14 -4.93
C GLY A 75 -10.62 -11.33 -5.20
N SER A 76 -11.70 -11.64 -4.50
CA SER A 76 -12.94 -10.88 -4.63
C SER A 76 -12.73 -9.44 -4.13
N GLY A 77 -12.70 -8.48 -5.06
CA GLY A 77 -12.68 -7.05 -4.77
C GLY A 77 -11.30 -6.38 -4.71
N GLY A 78 -10.20 -7.10 -4.92
CA GLY A 78 -8.87 -6.49 -4.92
C GLY A 78 -7.72 -7.45 -5.18
N SER A 79 -6.51 -6.90 -5.13
CA SER A 79 -5.26 -7.65 -5.35
C SER A 79 -4.32 -7.50 -4.16
N LEU A 80 -3.45 -8.48 -3.98
CA LEU A 80 -2.33 -8.36 -3.07
C LEU A 80 -1.38 -7.26 -3.55
N LEU A 81 -0.82 -6.48 -2.61
CA LEU A 81 0.28 -5.57 -2.85
C LEU A 81 1.54 -6.14 -2.16
N ARG A 82 2.42 -6.76 -2.95
CA ARG A 82 3.59 -7.49 -2.46
C ARG A 82 4.84 -6.62 -2.53
N ASN A 83 5.50 -6.44 -1.40
CA ASN A 83 6.76 -5.74 -1.32
C ASN A 83 7.89 -6.61 -1.88
N THR A 84 8.79 -6.04 -2.68
CA THR A 84 9.87 -6.82 -3.31
C THR A 84 11.07 -7.06 -2.40
N ASP A 85 11.25 -6.26 -1.35
CA ASP A 85 12.37 -6.37 -0.41
C ASP A 85 12.27 -7.63 0.45
N ASN A 86 11.11 -7.81 1.11
CA ASN A 86 10.87 -8.91 2.04
C ASN A 86 9.90 -9.96 1.50
N GLY A 87 9.30 -9.74 0.33
CA GLY A 87 8.34 -10.65 -0.29
C GLY A 87 6.98 -10.74 0.43
N GLN A 88 6.72 -9.90 1.43
CA GLN A 88 5.49 -9.85 2.22
C GLN A 88 4.43 -8.96 1.55
N CYS A 89 3.18 -9.08 2.00
CA CYS A 89 2.05 -8.30 1.51
C CYS A 89 1.59 -7.27 2.53
N LEU A 90 1.12 -6.13 2.04
CA LEU A 90 0.52 -5.08 2.87
C LEU A 90 -0.82 -5.58 3.43
N GLU A 91 -1.00 -5.51 4.75
CA GLU A 91 -2.19 -5.96 5.47
C GLU A 91 -2.75 -4.82 6.32
N ALA A 92 -4.06 -4.57 6.25
CA ALA A 92 -4.75 -3.72 7.21
C ALA A 92 -4.85 -4.43 8.57
N ASP A 93 -4.49 -3.74 9.64
CA ASP A 93 -4.51 -4.22 11.02
C ASP A 93 -5.12 -3.15 11.94
N GLY A 94 -6.42 -3.28 12.18
CA GLY A 94 -7.21 -2.25 12.86
C GLY A 94 -7.17 -0.92 12.11
N SER A 95 -6.67 0.13 12.78
CA SER A 95 -6.51 1.48 12.23
C SER A 95 -5.18 1.72 11.52
N THR A 96 -4.31 0.71 11.43
CA THR A 96 -2.96 0.80 10.85
C THR A 96 -2.75 -0.27 9.78
N VAL A 97 -1.55 -0.32 9.21
CA VAL A 97 -1.13 -1.41 8.34
C VAL A 97 0.17 -2.03 8.80
N LYS A 98 0.39 -3.27 8.39
CA LYS A 98 1.61 -4.03 8.63
C LYS A 98 2.03 -4.83 7.40
N MET A 99 3.24 -5.36 7.44
CA MET A 99 3.71 -6.38 6.50
C MET A 99 3.41 -7.77 7.05
N ALA A 100 2.78 -8.63 6.24
CA ALA A 100 2.41 -9.98 6.63
C ALA A 100 2.67 -10.99 5.50
N ALA A 101 2.75 -12.27 5.85
CA ALA A 101 2.82 -13.33 4.83
C ALA A 101 1.61 -13.25 3.89
N CYS A 102 1.87 -13.32 2.58
CA CYS A 102 0.85 -13.15 1.55
C CYS A 102 -0.19 -14.26 1.57
N ASN A 103 -1.47 -13.90 1.62
CA ASN A 103 -2.62 -14.79 1.60
C ASN A 103 -3.82 -14.09 0.94
N ALA A 104 -4.09 -14.43 -0.32
CA ALA A 104 -5.17 -13.83 -1.12
C ALA A 104 -6.59 -14.14 -0.60
N SER A 105 -6.75 -15.09 0.32
CA SER A 105 -8.02 -15.36 1.00
C SER A 105 -8.31 -14.38 2.15
N ARG A 106 -7.30 -13.61 2.61
CA ARG A 106 -7.47 -12.60 3.65
C ARG A 106 -7.87 -11.27 3.03
N LYS A 107 -9.14 -10.88 3.21
CA LYS A 107 -9.67 -9.59 2.72
C LYS A 107 -8.86 -8.38 3.19
N ALA A 108 -8.27 -8.43 4.39
CA ALA A 108 -7.41 -7.39 4.92
C ALA A 108 -6.12 -7.16 4.11
N GLN A 109 -5.72 -8.10 3.25
CA GLN A 109 -4.57 -7.97 2.34
C GLN A 109 -4.95 -7.61 0.91
N LEU A 110 -6.25 -7.50 0.61
CA LEU A 110 -6.73 -7.17 -0.72
C LEU A 110 -6.97 -5.67 -0.82
N TRP A 111 -6.35 -5.06 -1.81
CA TRP A 111 -6.42 -3.62 -2.07
C TRP A 111 -6.98 -3.36 -3.46
N SER A 112 -7.87 -2.38 -3.57
CA SER A 112 -8.38 -1.85 -4.84
C SER A 112 -7.92 -0.41 -5.00
N ASN A 113 -7.67 -0.01 -6.25
CA ASN A 113 -7.29 1.38 -6.56
C ASN A 113 -8.49 2.31 -6.39
#